data_AF-A0A533VTI0-F1
#
_entry.id   AF-A0A533VTI0-F1
#
_cell.length_a   1.000
_cell.length_b   1.000
_cell.length_c   1.000
_cell.angle_alpha   90.00
_cell.angle_beta   90.00
_cell.angle_gamma   90.00
#
_symmetry.space_group_name_H-M   'P 1'
#
loop_
_entity.id
_entity.type
_entity.pdbx_description
1 polymer ?
#
loop_
_entity_poly.entity_id
_entity_poly.type
_entity_poly.pdbx_seq_one_letter_code
_entity_poly.pdbx_strand_id
1 'polypeptide(L)'
;MNRFVFFAVIAVVVGIILTIPLLSDQLATARTIKKIQFTQTVTSTQDPGQGHSDEQMAIILSPSEGSTYYGTLTYSASEQVQVIILHQIDKAESKGQPTWTVDGNTLYAQTTIDSNSGGGTLDFTGSALGLHSNSQFTATVSFDGWMRTMNPEAMQKTLPIAAENYTVKLVNSTIRVKIPMHKGLFNSQPVNYIITDSSNNVEASEISDKQSWKVHAAPGLAHLAPTSLREVYVFTNGIQGNGIRGFQDEVLSNTPLDKWYSPLSKEIQVTWNIGRSTAILNSTQQILDANMTGRVRLTTTNTVMNTPQIVWPSNQVNVRADKVLSDQTSYTGGQVLDIDTNNMIVTFVGHRGWGSNGQTIYYIVTSGTPQGPADMMGIQYTPAIVNAASSARDLYHFTNGFKGAGLFGYQEGITSSQPGDSTYTPICKISLITWKDTTNAKILENIKDIDSEKSASNIKVEEASVLSKDYIIDCPIIENP
;
A
#
# COMPACT_ATOMS: atom_id res chain seq x y z
N MET A 1 33.04 42.05 -82.70
CA MET A 1 34.40 42.08 -82.14
C MET A 1 34.32 41.94 -80.62
N ASN A 2 34.85 40.83 -80.11
CA ASN A 2 35.43 40.58 -78.79
C ASN A 2 35.49 41.74 -77.75
N ARG A 3 34.98 41.48 -76.52
CA ARG A 3 35.72 41.24 -75.24
C ARG A 3 35.25 42.01 -73.97
N PHE A 4 35.07 41.20 -72.92
CA PHE A 4 35.23 41.41 -71.45
C PHE A 4 34.36 42.47 -70.72
N VAL A 5 33.34 42.06 -69.93
CA VAL A 5 33.34 41.69 -68.48
C VAL A 5 33.41 42.90 -67.53
N PHE A 6 32.33 43.19 -66.78
CA PHE A 6 32.22 42.94 -65.32
C PHE A 6 30.82 43.27 -64.78
N PHE A 7 30.43 42.51 -63.76
CA PHE A 7 29.16 42.45 -63.06
C PHE A 7 28.73 43.75 -62.36
N ALA A 8 27.45 44.11 -62.51
CA ALA A 8 26.63 44.77 -61.48
C ALA A 8 25.15 44.75 -61.93
N VAL A 9 24.41 43.69 -61.59
CA VAL A 9 22.94 43.69 -61.77
C VAL A 9 22.30 43.87 -60.41
N ILE A 10 21.85 45.11 -60.21
CA ILE A 10 20.78 45.48 -59.30
C ILE A 10 19.52 44.75 -59.81
N ALA A 11 19.05 43.77 -59.04
CA ALA A 11 17.74 43.16 -59.25
C ALA A 11 16.88 43.42 -58.02
N VAL A 12 15.92 44.31 -58.23
CA VAL A 12 14.76 44.60 -57.39
C VAL A 12 14.03 43.29 -57.05
N VAL A 13 13.98 42.92 -55.76
CA VAL A 13 13.11 41.86 -55.27
C VAL A 13 11.85 42.52 -54.69
N VAL A 14 10.78 42.53 -55.49
CA VAL A 14 9.42 42.73 -55.01
C VAL A 14 8.89 41.38 -54.55
N GLY A 15 8.53 41.32 -53.27
CA GLY A 15 7.37 40.57 -52.78
C GLY A 15 7.46 39.05 -52.76
N ILE A 16 8.03 38.50 -51.67
CA ILE A 16 7.37 37.47 -50.87
C ILE A 16 7.78 37.69 -49.40
N ILE A 17 6.95 38.38 -48.61
CA ILE A 17 6.99 38.18 -47.15
C ILE A 17 6.34 36.81 -46.94
N LEU A 18 7.16 35.77 -46.89
CA LEU A 18 6.76 34.49 -46.31
C LEU A 18 6.49 34.78 -44.84
N THR A 19 5.21 34.88 -44.48
CA THR A 19 4.80 34.59 -43.11
C THR A 19 5.16 33.13 -42.88
N ILE A 20 6.35 32.91 -42.32
CA ILE A 20 6.70 31.62 -41.74
C ILE A 20 5.65 31.41 -40.65
N PRO A 21 4.77 30.38 -40.73
CA PRO A 21 3.99 30.03 -39.55
C PRO A 21 5.01 29.72 -38.46
N LEU A 22 4.93 30.43 -37.33
CA LEU A 22 5.60 30.01 -36.10
C LEU A 22 5.07 28.61 -35.77
N LEU A 23 5.76 27.59 -36.28
CA LEU A 23 5.64 26.18 -35.89
C LEU A 23 6.73 25.79 -34.89
N SER A 24 7.31 26.79 -34.21
CA SER A 24 8.20 26.57 -33.07
C SER A 24 7.44 26.90 -31.79
N ASP A 25 6.55 26.00 -31.40
CA ASP A 25 6.23 25.62 -30.00
C ASP A 25 5.16 24.52 -29.93
N GLN A 26 5.22 23.51 -30.82
CA GLN A 26 4.44 22.27 -30.69
C GLN A 26 5.30 21.06 -30.29
N LEU A 27 6.46 21.28 -29.67
CA LEU A 27 7.25 20.21 -29.09
C LEU A 27 6.98 20.17 -27.58
N ALA A 28 5.88 19.51 -27.20
CA ALA A 28 5.71 19.04 -25.84
C ALA A 28 6.81 18.03 -25.52
N THR A 29 7.45 18.19 -24.35
CA THR A 29 8.45 17.26 -23.82
C THR A 29 7.93 15.83 -23.90
N ALA A 30 8.74 14.92 -24.47
CA ALA A 30 8.32 13.56 -24.80
C ALA A 30 7.77 12.81 -23.56
N ARG A 31 6.44 12.60 -23.56
CA ARG A 31 5.71 11.74 -22.62
C ARG A 31 6.17 10.29 -22.78
N THR A 32 6.09 9.48 -21.72
CA THR A 32 6.50 8.07 -21.81
C THR A 32 5.44 7.27 -22.54
N ILE A 33 5.88 6.59 -23.60
CA ILE A 33 5.05 5.70 -24.41
C ILE A 33 5.49 4.27 -24.12
N LYS A 34 4.67 3.47 -23.42
CA LYS A 34 4.94 2.06 -23.12
C LYS A 34 4.24 1.17 -24.13
N LYS A 35 4.95 0.23 -24.77
CA LYS A 35 4.30 -0.81 -25.59
C LYS A 35 3.62 -1.81 -24.65
N ILE A 36 2.40 -2.21 -24.97
CA ILE A 36 1.66 -3.26 -24.28
C ILE A 36 1.23 -4.27 -25.33
N GLN A 37 1.59 -5.53 -25.12
CA GLN A 37 1.18 -6.61 -25.99
C GLN A 37 0.95 -7.86 -25.15
N PHE A 38 -0.25 -8.43 -25.21
CA PHE A 38 -0.57 -9.66 -24.48
C PHE A 38 -1.64 -10.46 -25.20
N THR A 39 -1.76 -11.74 -24.82
CA THR A 39 -2.94 -12.57 -25.09
C THR A 39 -3.29 -13.30 -23.80
N GLN A 40 -4.54 -13.22 -23.36
CA GLN A 40 -4.98 -13.83 -22.10
C GLN A 40 -6.44 -14.24 -22.18
N THR A 41 -6.82 -15.23 -21.37
CA THR A 41 -8.22 -15.59 -21.16
C THR A 41 -8.70 -14.99 -19.84
N VAL A 42 -9.81 -14.26 -19.90
CA VAL A 42 -10.46 -13.59 -18.76
C VAL A 42 -11.87 -14.13 -18.59
N THR A 43 -12.35 -14.20 -17.35
CA THR A 43 -13.76 -14.47 -17.05
C THR A 43 -14.38 -13.19 -16.52
N SER A 44 -15.56 -12.84 -17.01
CA SER A 44 -16.27 -11.64 -16.57
C SER A 44 -16.76 -11.76 -15.14
N THR A 45 -16.85 -10.61 -14.48
CA THR A 45 -17.46 -10.43 -13.16
C THR A 45 -18.61 -9.44 -13.30
N GLN A 46 -19.36 -9.21 -12.21
CA GLN A 46 -20.35 -8.14 -12.15
C GLN A 46 -19.71 -6.80 -12.58
N ASP A 47 -20.41 -6.04 -13.41
CA ASP A 47 -19.94 -4.72 -13.86
C ASP A 47 -19.82 -3.78 -12.65
N PRO A 48 -18.62 -3.22 -12.37
CA PRO A 48 -18.43 -2.36 -11.21
C PRO A 48 -19.01 -0.95 -11.38
N GLY A 49 -19.58 -0.63 -12.54
CA GLY A 49 -20.24 0.64 -12.82
C GLY A 49 -21.52 0.83 -12.02
N GLN A 50 -21.70 2.02 -11.45
CA GLN A 50 -22.96 2.40 -10.80
C GLN A 50 -24.12 2.33 -11.81
N GLY A 51 -25.15 1.55 -11.46
CA GLY A 51 -26.32 1.32 -12.33
C GLY A 51 -26.19 0.13 -13.28
N HIS A 52 -25.06 -0.57 -13.29
CA HIS A 52 -24.79 -1.73 -14.15
C HIS A 52 -24.76 -3.06 -13.35
N SER A 53 -25.37 -3.09 -12.17
CA SER A 53 -25.25 -4.22 -11.22
C SER A 53 -25.80 -5.54 -11.76
N ASP A 54 -26.70 -5.53 -12.74
CA ASP A 54 -27.27 -6.75 -13.31
C ASP A 54 -26.50 -7.25 -14.53
N GLU A 55 -25.38 -6.60 -14.86
CA GLU A 55 -24.59 -6.85 -16.07
C GLU A 55 -23.20 -7.41 -15.72
N GLN A 56 -22.49 -7.90 -16.73
CA GLN A 56 -21.17 -8.52 -16.59
C GLN A 56 -20.13 -7.78 -17.42
N MET A 57 -18.96 -7.58 -16.83
CA MET A 57 -17.83 -6.93 -17.48
C MET A 57 -16.53 -7.71 -17.25
N ALA A 58 -15.71 -7.77 -18.29
CA ALA A 58 -14.32 -8.16 -18.20
C ALA A 58 -13.44 -6.95 -18.56
N ILE A 59 -12.77 -6.37 -17.56
CA ILE A 59 -11.85 -5.24 -17.78
C ILE A 59 -10.56 -5.79 -18.37
N ILE A 60 -10.22 -5.33 -19.59
CA ILE A 60 -9.04 -5.77 -20.34
C ILE A 60 -7.85 -4.84 -20.08
N LEU A 61 -8.11 -3.53 -20.05
CA LEU A 61 -7.16 -2.50 -19.64
C LEU A 61 -7.85 -1.62 -18.61
N SER A 62 -7.31 -1.59 -17.40
CA SER A 62 -7.87 -0.80 -16.30
C SER A 62 -7.60 0.69 -16.48
N PRO A 63 -8.51 1.55 -16.00
CA PRO A 63 -8.25 2.98 -16.01
C PRO A 63 -7.04 3.32 -15.14
N SER A 64 -6.15 4.17 -15.68
CA SER A 64 -5.06 4.78 -14.92
C SER A 64 -5.06 6.29 -15.15
N GLU A 65 -4.93 7.05 -14.06
CA GLU A 65 -5.02 8.51 -14.08
C GLU A 65 -3.95 9.09 -15.02
N GLY A 66 -4.36 9.99 -15.93
CA GLY A 66 -3.45 10.63 -16.89
C GLY A 66 -2.83 9.68 -17.93
N SER A 67 -3.39 8.48 -18.10
CA SER A 67 -2.93 7.50 -19.08
C SER A 67 -3.93 7.33 -20.22
N THR A 68 -3.41 7.11 -21.42
CA THR A 68 -4.22 6.84 -22.62
C THR A 68 -3.63 5.65 -23.37
N TYR A 69 -4.41 4.59 -23.50
CA TYR A 69 -4.12 3.45 -24.34
C TYR A 69 -4.53 3.76 -25.78
N TYR A 70 -3.74 3.27 -26.74
CA TYR A 70 -4.13 3.22 -28.15
C TYR A 70 -3.54 1.97 -28.79
N GLY A 71 -4.34 1.26 -29.57
CA GLY A 71 -3.90 0.02 -30.21
C GLY A 71 -5.05 -0.86 -30.65
N THR A 72 -4.72 -2.08 -31.00
CA THR A 72 -5.66 -3.06 -31.56
C THR A 72 -6.03 -4.09 -30.50
N LEU A 73 -7.33 -4.24 -30.25
CA LEU A 73 -7.89 -5.37 -29.51
C LEU A 73 -8.38 -6.42 -30.51
N THR A 74 -8.00 -7.68 -30.33
CA THR A 74 -8.64 -8.85 -30.93
C THR A 74 -9.21 -9.71 -29.81
N TYR A 75 -10.42 -10.25 -29.95
CA TYR A 75 -11.03 -11.06 -28.89
C TYR A 75 -11.92 -12.17 -29.45
N SER A 76 -12.12 -13.20 -28.64
CA SER A 76 -13.13 -14.25 -28.81
C SER A 76 -13.72 -14.61 -27.45
N ALA A 77 -15.03 -14.49 -27.31
CA ALA A 77 -15.81 -14.70 -26.09
C ALA A 77 -16.80 -15.86 -26.25
N SER A 78 -17.15 -16.50 -25.13
CA SER A 78 -18.12 -17.59 -25.06
C SER A 78 -19.57 -17.13 -25.28
N GLU A 79 -19.83 -15.83 -25.11
CA GLU A 79 -21.13 -15.18 -25.31
C GLU A 79 -20.97 -13.98 -26.26
N GLN A 80 -22.09 -13.42 -26.70
CA GLN A 80 -22.07 -12.12 -27.38
C GLN A 80 -21.65 -11.03 -26.40
N VAL A 81 -20.68 -10.21 -26.81
CA VAL A 81 -20.11 -9.14 -25.98
C VAL A 81 -20.07 -7.83 -26.74
N GLN A 82 -20.22 -6.74 -26.01
CA GLN A 82 -19.98 -5.38 -26.48
C GLN A 82 -18.59 -4.94 -26.02
N VAL A 83 -17.89 -4.17 -26.86
CA VAL A 83 -16.60 -3.59 -26.49
C VAL A 83 -16.85 -2.23 -25.86
N ILE A 84 -16.37 -2.03 -24.65
CA ILE A 84 -16.50 -0.79 -23.89
C ILE A 84 -15.16 -0.08 -23.86
N ILE A 85 -15.14 1.15 -24.36
CA ILE A 85 -13.97 2.02 -24.31
C ILE A 85 -14.33 3.21 -23.41
N LEU A 86 -13.52 3.43 -22.39
CA LEU A 86 -13.74 4.49 -21.40
C LEU A 86 -12.71 5.60 -21.60
N HIS A 87 -13.16 6.86 -21.57
CA HIS A 87 -12.30 8.05 -21.59
C HIS A 87 -12.53 8.85 -20.32
N GLN A 88 -11.50 9.08 -19.52
CA GLN A 88 -11.66 9.92 -18.34
C GLN A 88 -12.05 11.35 -18.76
N ILE A 89 -13.09 11.90 -18.14
CA ILE A 89 -13.58 13.26 -18.41
C ILE A 89 -13.80 14.00 -17.09
N ASP A 90 -13.70 15.33 -17.14
CA ASP A 90 -14.13 16.15 -16.01
C ASP A 90 -15.66 16.18 -15.94
N LYS A 91 -16.21 16.24 -14.71
CA LYS A 91 -17.67 16.28 -14.50
C LYS A 91 -18.34 17.45 -15.23
N ALA A 92 -17.64 18.58 -15.36
CA ALA A 92 -18.10 19.75 -16.11
C ALA A 92 -18.19 19.52 -17.64
N GLU A 93 -17.52 18.50 -18.15
CA GLU A 93 -17.50 18.11 -19.56
C GLU A 93 -18.53 17.02 -19.89
N SER A 94 -19.26 16.52 -18.89
CA SER A 94 -20.42 15.66 -19.10
C SER A 94 -21.59 16.48 -19.65
N LYS A 95 -21.81 16.39 -20.96
CA LYS A 95 -22.82 17.15 -21.73
C LYS A 95 -23.85 16.22 -22.39
N GLY A 96 -24.22 15.15 -21.68
CA GLY A 96 -25.26 14.21 -22.09
C GLY A 96 -24.77 12.96 -22.82
N GLN A 97 -23.46 12.77 -23.00
CA GLN A 97 -22.90 11.49 -23.44
C GLN A 97 -23.09 10.40 -22.38
N PRO A 98 -23.14 9.10 -22.77
CA PRO A 98 -23.10 8.00 -21.81
C PRO A 98 -21.85 8.09 -20.93
N THR A 99 -22.02 7.88 -19.62
CA THR A 99 -20.93 7.93 -18.66
C THR A 99 -20.93 6.72 -17.76
N TRP A 100 -19.72 6.30 -17.38
CA TRP A 100 -19.48 5.20 -16.46
C TRP A 100 -18.66 5.68 -15.26
N THR A 101 -18.97 5.19 -14.07
CA THR A 101 -18.27 5.52 -12.82
C THR A 101 -18.44 4.41 -11.80
N VAL A 102 -17.39 4.15 -11.00
CA VAL A 102 -17.45 3.20 -9.88
C VAL A 102 -17.80 3.92 -8.57
N ASP A 103 -17.21 5.09 -8.35
CA ASP A 103 -17.22 5.82 -7.08
C ASP A 103 -18.11 7.09 -7.09
N GLY A 104 -18.63 7.48 -8.26
CA GLY A 104 -19.40 8.71 -8.46
C GLY A 104 -18.54 9.98 -8.51
N ASN A 105 -17.23 9.87 -8.32
CA ASN A 105 -16.27 10.99 -8.32
C ASN A 105 -15.46 11.01 -9.61
N THR A 106 -14.95 9.84 -10.02
CA THR A 106 -14.17 9.67 -11.24
C THR A 106 -15.10 9.29 -12.38
N LEU A 107 -15.20 10.15 -13.38
CA LEU A 107 -16.16 10.02 -14.47
C LEU A 107 -15.46 9.63 -15.77
N TYR A 108 -16.04 8.65 -16.46
CA TYR A 108 -15.58 8.24 -17.78
C TYR A 108 -16.69 8.44 -18.80
N ALA A 109 -16.40 9.07 -19.94
CA ALA A 109 -17.24 8.96 -21.11
C ALA A 109 -17.14 7.54 -21.66
N GLN A 110 -18.29 6.91 -21.88
CA GLN A 110 -18.39 5.53 -22.34
C GLN A 110 -18.70 5.50 -23.84
N THR A 111 -17.88 4.77 -24.59
CA THR A 111 -18.17 4.36 -25.96
C THR A 111 -18.44 2.86 -25.97
N THR A 112 -19.63 2.48 -26.42
CA THR A 112 -20.01 1.07 -26.62
C THR A 112 -19.95 0.75 -28.10
N ILE A 113 -19.18 -0.28 -28.47
CA ILE A 113 -19.13 -0.85 -29.82
C ILE A 113 -19.82 -2.21 -29.76
N ASP A 114 -20.98 -2.29 -30.40
CA ASP A 114 -21.73 -3.53 -30.52
C ASP A 114 -21.25 -4.32 -31.74
N SER A 115 -20.57 -5.44 -31.49
CA SER A 115 -20.11 -6.35 -32.54
C SER A 115 -21.16 -7.39 -32.93
N ASN A 116 -22.26 -7.54 -32.14
CA ASN A 116 -23.23 -8.62 -32.25
C ASN A 116 -22.59 -10.02 -32.46
N SER A 117 -21.39 -10.22 -31.91
CA SER A 117 -20.58 -11.41 -32.10
C SER A 117 -19.82 -11.76 -30.83
N GLY A 118 -19.47 -13.03 -30.68
CA GLY A 118 -18.53 -13.49 -29.66
C GLY A 118 -17.08 -13.28 -30.08
N GLY A 119 -16.75 -12.30 -30.94
CA GLY A 119 -15.36 -12.07 -31.33
C GLY A 119 -15.17 -11.05 -32.44
N GLY A 120 -14.02 -10.38 -32.43
CA GLY A 120 -13.70 -9.35 -33.40
C GLY A 120 -12.32 -8.74 -33.18
N THR A 121 -11.95 -7.84 -34.10
CA THR A 121 -10.72 -7.03 -34.02
C THR A 121 -11.08 -5.57 -34.25
N LEU A 122 -10.56 -4.67 -33.42
CA LEU A 122 -10.75 -3.22 -33.58
C LEU A 122 -9.57 -2.42 -33.04
N ASP A 123 -9.33 -1.28 -33.66
CA ASP A 123 -8.45 -0.25 -33.12
C ASP A 123 -9.24 0.66 -32.19
N PHE A 124 -8.62 1.05 -31.09
CA PHE A 124 -9.21 2.02 -30.16
C PHE A 124 -8.17 2.99 -29.60
N THR A 125 -8.69 4.04 -28.98
CA THR A 125 -7.96 4.89 -28.06
C THR A 125 -8.87 5.13 -26.85
N GLY A 126 -8.33 5.10 -25.64
CA GLY A 126 -9.12 5.28 -24.41
C GLY A 126 -8.28 5.20 -23.14
N SER A 127 -8.86 5.64 -22.03
CA SER A 127 -8.30 5.48 -20.69
C SER A 127 -8.51 4.08 -20.12
N ALA A 128 -9.52 3.34 -20.59
CA ALA A 128 -9.76 1.95 -20.23
C ALA A 128 -10.43 1.18 -21.38
N LEU A 129 -10.37 -0.14 -21.33
CA LEU A 129 -10.98 -1.04 -22.30
C LEU A 129 -11.58 -2.26 -21.59
N GLY A 130 -12.79 -2.66 -21.96
CA GLY A 130 -13.44 -3.85 -21.45
C GLY A 130 -14.34 -4.54 -22.47
N LEU A 131 -14.77 -5.75 -22.13
CA LEU A 131 -15.87 -6.46 -22.78
C LEU A 131 -17.06 -6.52 -21.82
N HIS A 132 -18.26 -6.40 -22.35
CA HIS A 132 -19.49 -6.27 -21.57
C HIS A 132 -20.59 -7.18 -22.13
N SER A 133 -21.40 -7.79 -21.26
CA SER A 133 -22.56 -8.59 -21.64
C SER A 133 -23.58 -8.68 -20.51
N ASN A 134 -24.82 -9.06 -20.82
CA ASN A 134 -25.87 -9.31 -19.83
C ASN A 134 -25.74 -10.68 -19.14
N SER A 135 -24.77 -11.50 -19.54
CA SER A 135 -24.57 -12.85 -19.00
C SER A 135 -23.09 -13.10 -18.76
N GLN A 136 -22.77 -14.00 -17.83
CA GLN A 136 -21.37 -14.31 -17.52
C GLN A 136 -20.71 -14.97 -18.73
N PHE A 137 -19.48 -14.58 -19.02
CA PHE A 137 -18.74 -15.05 -20.18
C PHE A 137 -17.25 -15.22 -19.87
N THR A 138 -16.59 -16.03 -20.67
CA THR A 138 -15.14 -16.12 -20.72
C THR A 138 -14.67 -15.63 -22.08
N ALA A 139 -13.61 -14.82 -22.12
CA ALA A 139 -13.07 -14.28 -23.36
C ALA A 139 -11.56 -14.44 -23.42
N THR A 140 -11.06 -14.91 -24.56
CA THR A 140 -9.64 -14.81 -24.92
C THR A 140 -9.43 -13.51 -25.68
N VAL A 141 -8.60 -12.63 -25.16
CA VAL A 141 -8.30 -11.32 -25.72
C VAL A 141 -6.82 -11.23 -26.05
N SER A 142 -6.51 -10.56 -27.15
CA SER A 142 -5.17 -10.17 -27.58
C SER A 142 -5.14 -8.67 -27.76
N PHE A 143 -4.26 -7.97 -27.06
CA PHE A 143 -4.04 -6.54 -27.24
C PHE A 143 -2.64 -6.32 -27.80
N ASP A 144 -2.50 -5.45 -28.80
CA ASP A 144 -1.23 -4.90 -29.27
C ASP A 144 -1.38 -3.39 -29.41
N GLY A 145 -0.65 -2.64 -28.59
CA GLY A 145 -0.80 -1.20 -28.54
C GLY A 145 0.22 -0.53 -27.64
N TRP A 146 -0.11 0.68 -27.27
CA TRP A 146 0.75 1.55 -26.49
C TRP A 146 -0.07 2.28 -25.44
N MET A 147 0.58 2.61 -24.33
CA MET A 147 0.06 3.48 -23.29
C MET A 147 0.92 4.74 -23.23
N ARG A 148 0.30 5.90 -23.43
CA ARG A 148 0.91 7.20 -23.14
C ARG A 148 0.61 7.55 -21.70
N THR A 149 1.64 7.66 -20.88
CA THR A 149 1.53 8.16 -19.50
C THR A 149 2.02 9.61 -19.47
N MET A 150 1.34 10.48 -18.71
CA MET A 150 1.83 11.85 -18.47
C MET A 150 3.04 11.93 -17.53
N ASN A 151 3.58 10.80 -17.03
CA ASN A 151 4.86 10.77 -16.30
C ASN A 151 5.64 9.45 -16.55
N PRO A 152 7.00 9.48 -16.62
CA PRO A 152 7.80 8.33 -17.06
C PRO A 152 8.00 7.25 -16.02
N GLU A 153 7.93 5.99 -16.46
CA GLU A 153 8.92 5.00 -16.04
C GLU A 153 8.99 3.79 -17.02
N ALA A 154 10.19 3.61 -17.55
CA ALA A 154 10.72 2.63 -18.51
C ALA A 154 10.52 1.15 -18.11
N MET A 155 10.64 0.10 -18.93
CA MET A 155 10.80 -0.15 -20.38
C MET A 155 10.63 -1.68 -20.56
N GLN A 156 9.90 -2.09 -21.60
CA GLN A 156 10.21 -3.11 -22.62
C GLN A 156 11.07 -4.36 -22.25
N LYS A 157 10.52 -5.57 -22.47
CA LYS A 157 11.24 -6.63 -23.21
C LYS A 157 10.32 -7.69 -23.84
N THR A 158 10.82 -8.19 -24.95
CA THR A 158 10.38 -9.23 -25.88
C THR A 158 9.87 -10.54 -25.27
N LEU A 159 8.87 -11.14 -25.94
CA LEU A 159 8.37 -12.50 -25.76
C LEU A 159 9.49 -13.55 -25.94
N PRO A 160 9.56 -14.54 -25.03
CA PRO A 160 9.39 -15.93 -25.48
C PRO A 160 8.50 -16.79 -24.56
N ILE A 161 7.71 -17.63 -25.23
CA ILE A 161 7.30 -19.02 -24.91
C ILE A 161 6.90 -19.35 -23.46
N ALA A 162 5.61 -19.65 -23.32
CA ALA A 162 4.92 -20.36 -22.23
C ALA A 162 5.79 -20.87 -21.07
N ALA A 163 5.88 -20.10 -19.99
CA ALA A 163 6.21 -20.64 -18.68
C ALA A 163 4.98 -21.40 -18.16
N GLU A 164 5.15 -22.68 -17.84
CA GLU A 164 4.14 -23.44 -17.11
C GLU A 164 3.77 -22.70 -15.81
N ASN A 165 2.46 -22.55 -15.54
CA ASN A 165 1.92 -21.85 -14.38
C ASN A 165 2.16 -22.66 -13.10
N TYR A 166 3.37 -22.64 -12.54
CA TYR A 166 3.63 -23.27 -11.26
C TYR A 166 2.98 -22.46 -10.12
N THR A 167 2.08 -23.10 -9.38
CA THR A 167 1.39 -22.54 -8.20
C THR A 167 2.02 -23.11 -6.95
N VAL A 168 2.40 -22.25 -6.01
CA VAL A 168 2.90 -22.61 -4.70
C VAL A 168 1.72 -22.58 -3.73
N LYS A 169 1.48 -23.71 -3.07
CA LYS A 169 0.50 -23.82 -1.98
C LYS A 169 1.22 -24.15 -0.69
N LEU A 170 1.39 -23.14 0.16
CA LEU A 170 1.90 -23.34 1.51
C LEU A 170 0.73 -23.48 2.47
N VAL A 171 0.86 -24.41 3.41
CA VAL A 171 -0.11 -24.57 4.50
C VAL A 171 -0.08 -23.34 5.40
N ASN A 172 -1.24 -22.94 5.91
CA ASN A 172 -1.39 -21.79 6.81
C ASN A 172 -0.80 -20.49 6.24
N SER A 173 -0.98 -20.21 4.95
CA SER A 173 -0.52 -18.95 4.35
C SER A 173 -1.19 -17.71 4.95
N THR A 174 -2.39 -17.88 5.53
CA THR A 174 -3.06 -16.89 6.36
C THR A 174 -3.57 -17.53 7.65
N ILE A 175 -3.46 -16.81 8.77
CA ILE A 175 -3.91 -17.27 10.10
C ILE A 175 -4.71 -16.19 10.83
N ARG A 176 -5.46 -16.60 11.86
CA ARG A 176 -6.14 -15.68 12.77
C ARG A 176 -5.23 -15.36 13.94
N VAL A 177 -4.95 -14.08 14.15
CA VAL A 177 -4.06 -13.63 15.24
C VAL A 177 -4.88 -12.88 16.27
N LYS A 178 -5.07 -13.46 17.45
CA LYS A 178 -5.74 -12.80 18.58
C LYS A 178 -4.70 -12.06 19.42
N ILE A 179 -4.90 -10.76 19.61
CA ILE A 179 -3.97 -9.88 20.32
C ILE A 179 -4.73 -9.18 21.46
N PRO A 180 -4.20 -9.19 22.69
CA PRO A 180 -4.78 -8.44 23.79
C PRO A 180 -4.65 -6.94 23.54
N MET A 181 -5.76 -6.24 23.74
CA MET A 181 -5.82 -4.78 23.75
C MET A 181 -5.61 -4.26 25.17
N HIS A 182 -4.99 -3.09 25.24
CA HIS A 182 -4.85 -2.25 26.42
C HIS A 182 -5.82 -1.09 26.33
N LYS A 183 -6.29 -0.62 27.48
CA LYS A 183 -7.08 0.61 27.57
C LYS A 183 -6.16 1.76 27.98
N GLY A 184 -6.23 2.84 27.22
CA GLY A 184 -5.60 4.12 27.54
C GLY A 184 -6.61 5.27 27.43
N LEU A 185 -6.09 6.48 27.65
CA LEU A 185 -6.88 7.72 27.68
C LEU A 185 -6.27 8.76 26.74
N PHE A 186 -7.12 9.41 25.94
CA PHE A 186 -6.79 10.61 25.18
C PHE A 186 -7.85 11.67 25.47
N ASN A 187 -7.46 12.80 26.07
CA ASN A 187 -8.38 13.90 26.43
C ASN A 187 -9.64 13.41 27.16
N SER A 188 -9.45 12.62 28.21
CA SER A 188 -10.52 12.00 29.01
C SER A 188 -11.38 10.96 28.29
N GLN A 189 -11.11 10.67 27.01
CA GLN A 189 -11.83 9.65 26.22
C GLN A 189 -11.02 8.34 26.15
N PRO A 190 -11.68 7.18 26.15
CA PRO A 190 -11.00 5.89 26.07
C PRO A 190 -10.38 5.67 24.69
N VAL A 191 -9.23 5.01 24.67
CA VAL A 191 -8.56 4.48 23.49
C VAL A 191 -8.18 3.04 23.78
N ASN A 192 -8.45 2.12 22.86
CA ASN A 192 -7.93 0.76 22.92
C ASN A 192 -6.77 0.63 21.93
N TYR A 193 -5.65 0.08 22.37
CA TYR A 193 -4.44 -0.09 21.55
C TYR A 193 -3.79 -1.44 21.83
N ILE A 194 -2.91 -1.92 20.95
CA ILE A 194 -2.10 -3.13 21.19
C ILE A 194 -0.64 -2.74 21.40
N ILE A 195 0.16 -3.65 21.97
CA ILE A 195 1.61 -3.48 22.11
C ILE A 195 2.26 -4.68 21.43
N THR A 196 2.95 -4.45 20.31
CA THR A 196 3.53 -5.55 19.51
C THR A 196 5.03 -5.68 19.70
N ASP A 197 5.74 -4.56 19.84
CA ASP A 197 7.20 -4.52 19.90
C ASP A 197 7.68 -3.45 20.86
N SER A 198 8.87 -3.65 21.44
CA SER A 198 9.57 -2.65 22.25
C SER A 198 11.07 -2.62 21.95
N SER A 199 11.65 -1.43 21.92
CA SER A 199 13.10 -1.23 21.80
C SER A 199 13.88 -1.76 23.01
N ASN A 200 13.19 -1.98 24.13
CA ASN A 200 13.75 -2.46 25.39
C ASN A 200 13.31 -3.91 25.62
N ASN A 201 14.27 -4.84 25.62
CA ASN A 201 14.00 -6.27 25.76
C ASN A 201 13.44 -6.67 27.14
N VAL A 202 13.85 -5.97 28.21
CA VAL A 202 13.34 -6.22 29.57
C VAL A 202 11.88 -5.84 29.63
N GLU A 203 11.54 -4.66 29.12
CA GLU A 203 10.16 -4.17 29.08
C GLU A 203 9.27 -5.01 28.15
N ALA A 204 9.80 -5.44 26.99
CA ALA A 204 9.10 -6.39 26.12
C ALA A 204 8.74 -7.69 26.87
N SER A 205 9.69 -8.24 27.66
CA SER A 205 9.45 -9.45 28.45
C SER A 205 8.43 -9.21 29.56
N GLU A 206 8.57 -8.13 30.34
CA GLU A 206 7.65 -7.79 31.43
C GLU A 206 6.20 -7.61 30.94
N ILE A 207 6.02 -6.94 29.79
CA ILE A 207 4.69 -6.77 29.19
C ILE A 207 4.17 -8.11 28.68
N SER A 208 5.03 -8.91 28.03
CA SER A 208 4.67 -10.24 27.53
C SER A 208 4.10 -11.14 28.63
N ASP A 209 4.78 -11.19 29.77
CA ASP A 209 4.39 -12.01 30.92
C ASP A 209 3.03 -11.57 31.49
N LYS A 210 2.78 -10.25 31.53
CA LYS A 210 1.53 -9.70 32.06
C LYS A 210 0.32 -9.95 31.16
N GLN A 211 0.49 -9.81 29.85
CA GLN A 211 -0.62 -9.93 28.89
C GLN A 211 -0.77 -11.35 28.30
N SER A 212 0.14 -12.27 28.65
CA SER A 212 0.18 -13.63 28.08
C SER A 212 0.19 -13.65 26.55
N TRP A 213 0.87 -12.66 25.95
CA TRP A 213 1.03 -12.51 24.51
C TRP A 213 2.38 -11.84 24.20
N LYS A 214 3.13 -12.37 23.24
CA LYS A 214 4.53 -12.00 23.03
C LYS A 214 4.71 -10.61 22.44
N VAL A 215 5.26 -9.69 23.23
CA VAL A 215 5.89 -8.46 22.71
C VAL A 215 7.31 -8.79 22.25
N HIS A 216 7.64 -8.49 21.00
CA HIS A 216 8.99 -8.71 20.47
C HIS A 216 9.95 -7.59 20.87
N ALA A 217 11.21 -7.95 21.11
CA ALA A 217 12.28 -6.97 21.21
C ALA A 217 12.62 -6.46 19.81
N ALA A 218 12.56 -5.15 19.59
CA ALA A 218 12.84 -4.46 18.34
C ALA A 218 13.89 -3.36 18.56
N PRO A 219 15.18 -3.71 18.72
CA PRO A 219 16.24 -2.74 19.04
C PRO A 219 16.36 -1.61 17.99
N GLY A 220 15.95 -1.87 16.74
CA GLY A 220 15.92 -0.86 15.67
C GLY A 220 15.04 0.36 15.97
N LEU A 221 14.11 0.27 16.94
CA LEU A 221 13.28 1.39 17.37
C LEU A 221 14.02 2.41 18.26
N ALA A 222 15.14 2.05 18.89
CA ALA A 222 15.80 2.87 19.92
C ALA A 222 16.39 4.19 19.37
N HIS A 223 16.63 4.28 18.06
CA HIS A 223 17.35 5.39 17.42
C HIS A 223 16.47 6.25 16.51
N LEU A 224 15.15 6.07 16.59
CA LEU A 224 14.21 6.84 15.78
C LEU A 224 14.25 8.33 16.12
N ALA A 225 14.10 9.17 15.09
CA ALA A 225 13.98 10.61 15.26
C ALA A 225 12.72 10.95 16.09
N PRO A 226 12.75 11.97 16.96
CA PRO A 226 11.58 12.38 17.74
C PRO A 226 10.34 12.69 16.89
N THR A 227 10.52 13.16 15.65
CA THR A 227 9.44 13.42 14.69
C THR A 227 8.68 12.18 14.23
N SER A 228 9.23 10.99 14.48
CA SER A 228 8.63 9.70 14.14
C SER A 228 7.83 9.12 15.31
N LEU A 229 7.85 9.78 16.47
CA LEU A 229 7.34 9.26 17.73
C LEU A 229 6.20 10.14 18.25
N ARG A 230 5.17 9.48 18.79
CA ARG A 230 4.23 10.12 19.72
C ARG A 230 4.66 9.83 21.15
N GLU A 231 4.02 10.47 22.13
CA GLU A 231 4.28 10.20 23.54
C GLU A 231 3.22 9.24 24.09
N VAL A 232 3.65 8.35 24.99
CA VAL A 232 2.78 7.58 25.88
C VAL A 232 3.23 7.80 27.31
N TYR A 233 2.31 8.23 28.16
CA TYR A 233 2.56 8.51 29.55
C TYR A 233 2.20 7.31 30.41
N VAL A 234 3.21 6.70 31.03
CA VAL A 234 3.10 5.46 31.81
C VAL A 234 3.29 5.77 33.30
N PHE A 235 2.31 5.43 34.13
CA PHE A 235 2.36 5.72 35.56
C PHE A 235 3.20 4.67 36.30
N THR A 236 4.17 5.12 37.11
CA THR A 236 5.08 4.24 37.88
C THR A 236 4.69 4.10 39.35
N ASN A 237 3.76 4.93 39.82
CA ASN A 237 3.17 4.87 41.14
C ASN A 237 1.79 5.56 41.17
N GLY A 238 1.17 5.58 42.35
CA GLY A 238 -0.07 6.32 42.61
C GLY A 238 -1.29 5.40 42.60
N ILE A 239 -2.33 5.77 41.86
CA ILE A 239 -3.59 5.02 41.81
C ILE A 239 -3.34 3.69 41.11
N GLN A 240 -3.65 2.57 41.77
CA GLN A 240 -3.60 1.23 41.18
C GLN A 240 -4.62 1.10 40.04
N GLY A 241 -4.25 0.41 38.97
CA GLY A 241 -5.07 0.28 37.77
C GLY A 241 -4.52 -0.75 36.80
N ASN A 242 -5.00 -0.70 35.56
CA ASN A 242 -4.69 -1.68 34.52
C ASN A 242 -3.56 -1.25 33.58
N GLY A 243 -2.90 -0.11 33.85
CA GLY A 243 -1.75 0.31 33.06
C GLY A 243 -0.62 -0.72 33.10
N ILE A 244 0.30 -0.65 32.15
CA ILE A 244 1.35 -1.66 31.93
C ILE A 244 2.28 -1.85 33.13
N ARG A 245 2.32 -0.87 34.07
CA ARG A 245 3.05 -0.93 35.34
C ARG A 245 2.18 -1.17 36.58
N GLY A 246 0.90 -1.49 36.42
CA GLY A 246 -0.05 -1.80 37.52
C GLY A 246 -0.67 -0.56 38.20
N PHE A 247 -0.53 0.60 37.56
CA PHE A 247 -1.13 1.85 38.01
C PHE A 247 -2.20 2.30 37.00
N GLN A 248 -2.65 3.54 37.07
CA GLN A 248 -3.60 4.10 36.14
C GLN A 248 -3.25 3.80 34.67
N ASP A 249 -4.30 3.55 33.87
CA ASP A 249 -4.27 3.50 32.40
C ASP A 249 -3.39 4.62 31.81
N GLU A 250 -2.66 4.26 30.75
CA GLU A 250 -1.76 5.15 30.03
C GLU A 250 -2.50 6.33 29.41
N VAL A 251 -1.82 7.48 29.32
CA VAL A 251 -2.33 8.63 28.55
C VAL A 251 -1.55 8.74 27.24
N LEU A 252 -2.27 8.81 26.13
CA LEU A 252 -1.70 8.89 24.78
C LEU A 252 -1.76 10.35 24.29
N SER A 253 -0.72 10.82 23.60
CA SER A 253 -0.64 12.23 23.20
C SER A 253 -1.47 12.63 21.98
N ASN A 254 -1.86 11.67 21.14
CA ASN A 254 -2.66 11.87 19.93
C ASN A 254 -3.41 10.59 19.53
N THR A 255 -4.22 10.68 18.48
CA THR A 255 -5.01 9.58 17.92
C THR A 255 -4.83 9.50 16.40
N PRO A 256 -5.25 8.41 15.74
CA PRO A 256 -5.22 8.32 14.28
C PRO A 256 -5.98 9.41 13.51
N LEU A 257 -6.81 10.23 14.17
CA LEU A 257 -7.44 11.40 13.55
C LEU A 257 -6.43 12.55 13.31
N ASP A 258 -5.30 12.54 14.00
CA ASP A 258 -4.25 13.53 13.88
C ASP A 258 -3.31 13.21 12.71
N LYS A 259 -3.01 14.21 11.85
CA LYS A 259 -2.12 14.02 10.68
C LYS A 259 -0.69 13.60 11.05
N TRP A 260 -0.26 13.90 12.27
CA TRP A 260 1.05 13.53 12.82
C TRP A 260 0.98 12.31 13.73
N TYR A 261 -0.11 11.54 13.68
CA TYR A 261 -0.20 10.27 14.38
C TYR A 261 0.95 9.33 14.00
N SER A 262 1.48 8.62 14.99
CA SER A 262 2.45 7.55 14.81
C SER A 262 2.03 6.35 15.65
N PRO A 263 2.14 5.11 15.13
CA PRO A 263 1.97 3.92 15.97
C PRO A 263 3.12 3.78 16.98
N LEU A 264 4.26 4.44 16.75
CA LEU A 264 5.46 4.37 17.58
C LEU A 264 5.41 5.38 18.72
N SER A 265 5.47 4.87 19.95
CA SER A 265 5.38 5.68 21.17
C SER A 265 6.69 5.72 21.93
N LYS A 266 7.13 6.93 22.29
CA LYS A 266 8.15 7.18 23.30
C LYS A 266 7.51 7.10 24.68
N GLU A 267 8.05 6.25 25.55
CA GLU A 267 7.59 6.16 26.94
C GLU A 267 8.06 7.38 27.75
N ILE A 268 7.11 8.04 28.41
CA ILE A 268 7.36 9.05 29.44
C ILE A 268 6.79 8.53 30.75
N GLN A 269 7.65 8.30 31.73
CA GLN A 269 7.23 7.83 33.03
C GLN A 269 6.67 8.98 33.87
N VAL A 270 5.50 8.77 34.45
CA VAL A 270 4.82 9.69 35.36
C VAL A 270 4.92 9.14 36.78
N THR A 271 5.65 9.85 37.64
CA THR A 271 5.82 9.47 39.06
C THR A 271 5.25 10.57 39.96
N TRP A 272 4.27 10.27 40.79
CA TRP A 272 3.81 11.12 41.89
C TRP A 272 4.94 11.37 42.89
N ASN A 273 5.17 12.64 43.23
CA ASN A 273 6.16 13.02 44.23
C ASN A 273 5.69 12.68 45.65
N ILE A 274 6.64 12.37 46.53
CA ILE A 274 6.37 11.99 47.93
C ILE A 274 5.57 13.11 48.62
N GLY A 275 4.54 12.72 49.37
CA GLY A 275 3.70 13.65 50.13
C GLY A 275 2.65 14.41 49.29
N ARG A 276 2.49 14.09 48.00
CA ARG A 276 1.45 14.67 47.15
C ARG A 276 0.24 13.75 47.05
N SER A 277 -0.97 14.32 47.08
CA SER A 277 -2.21 13.58 46.85
C SER A 277 -2.35 13.18 45.38
N THR A 278 -2.55 11.88 45.16
CA THR A 278 -2.76 11.28 43.85
C THR A 278 -4.15 11.58 43.32
N ALA A 279 -4.29 11.77 42.01
CA ALA A 279 -5.56 11.94 41.32
C ALA A 279 -5.48 11.26 39.94
N ILE A 280 -6.62 10.97 39.31
CA ILE A 280 -6.60 10.49 37.92
C ILE A 280 -6.17 11.65 37.03
N LEU A 281 -5.14 11.45 36.19
CA LEU A 281 -4.71 12.40 35.17
C LEU A 281 -5.00 11.76 33.80
N ASN A 282 -6.01 12.25 33.10
CA ASN A 282 -6.60 11.59 31.92
C ASN A 282 -6.31 12.31 30.59
N SER A 283 -5.42 13.29 30.60
CA SER A 283 -4.97 14.00 29.41
C SER A 283 -3.52 14.48 29.55
N THR A 284 -2.84 14.65 28.41
CA THR A 284 -1.48 15.19 28.37
C THR A 284 -1.41 16.54 29.10
N GLN A 285 -2.40 17.42 28.88
CA GLN A 285 -2.44 18.72 29.55
C GLN A 285 -2.45 18.59 31.08
N GLN A 286 -3.29 17.72 31.63
CA GLN A 286 -3.34 17.50 33.09
C GLN A 286 -2.03 16.96 33.65
N ILE A 287 -1.33 16.11 32.90
CA ILE A 287 -0.02 15.58 33.29
C ILE A 287 1.03 16.69 33.30
N LEU A 288 1.06 17.52 32.25
CA LEU A 288 1.99 18.65 32.15
C LEU A 288 1.73 19.69 33.26
N ASP A 289 0.45 20.00 33.55
CA ASP A 289 0.07 20.90 34.64
C ASP A 289 0.48 20.33 36.01
N ALA A 290 0.28 19.02 36.21
CA ALA A 290 0.72 18.34 37.43
C ALA A 290 2.25 18.35 37.58
N ASN A 291 3.00 18.26 36.47
CA ASN A 291 4.46 18.36 36.48
C ASN A 291 4.91 19.79 36.80
N MET A 292 4.32 20.80 36.17
CA MET A 292 4.61 22.22 36.42
C MET A 292 4.34 22.64 37.87
N THR A 293 3.33 22.06 38.51
CA THR A 293 2.98 22.31 39.92
C THR A 293 3.77 21.43 40.90
N GLY A 294 4.71 20.62 40.42
CA GLY A 294 5.54 19.74 41.25
C GLY A 294 4.77 18.61 41.93
N ARG A 295 3.59 18.23 41.40
CA ARG A 295 2.80 17.09 41.90
C ARG A 295 3.35 15.77 41.39
N VAL A 296 3.75 15.73 40.11
CA VAL A 296 4.41 14.59 39.49
C VAL A 296 5.79 14.99 38.97
N ARG A 297 6.64 14.00 38.74
CA ARG A 297 7.89 14.10 37.99
C ARG A 297 7.73 13.30 36.70
N LEU A 298 8.12 13.90 35.58
CA LEU A 298 8.22 13.23 34.28
C LEU A 298 9.65 12.74 34.04
N THR A 299 9.79 11.52 33.54
CA THR A 299 11.09 10.95 33.15
C THR A 299 10.97 10.35 31.76
N THR A 300 11.55 11.03 30.77
CA THR A 300 11.65 10.51 29.41
C THR A 300 12.61 9.33 29.39
N THR A 301 12.15 8.17 28.94
CA THR A 301 12.98 6.96 28.86
C THR A 301 13.61 6.83 27.47
N ASN A 302 14.48 5.84 27.27
CA ASN A 302 14.93 5.46 25.93
C ASN A 302 14.04 4.41 25.27
N THR A 303 12.98 3.94 25.95
CA THR A 303 12.05 2.95 25.41
C THR A 303 11.17 3.59 24.34
N VAL A 304 11.13 2.93 23.18
CA VAL A 304 10.14 3.15 22.13
C VAL A 304 9.35 1.86 21.94
N MET A 305 8.03 1.95 21.92
CA MET A 305 7.13 0.82 21.71
C MET A 305 6.31 0.99 20.43
N ASN A 306 6.03 -0.10 19.74
CA ASN A 306 5.00 -0.11 18.71
C ASN A 306 3.62 -0.33 19.36
N THR A 307 2.77 0.67 19.22
CA THR A 307 1.51 0.82 19.95
C THR A 307 0.36 1.32 19.06
N PRO A 308 0.01 0.60 17.99
CA PRO A 308 -1.07 1.00 17.11
C PRO A 308 -2.41 1.02 17.85
N GLN A 309 -3.19 2.06 17.61
CA GLN A 309 -4.52 2.23 18.21
C GLN A 309 -5.56 1.47 17.39
N ILE A 310 -6.44 0.74 18.07
CA ILE A 310 -7.48 -0.12 17.48
C ILE A 310 -8.84 0.58 17.53
N VAL A 311 -9.18 1.17 18.66
CA VAL A 311 -10.41 1.95 18.87
C VAL A 311 -10.02 3.29 19.49
N TRP A 312 -10.50 4.39 18.95
CA TRP A 312 -10.23 5.73 19.45
C TRP A 312 -11.53 6.56 19.41
N PRO A 313 -11.55 7.80 19.93
CA PRO A 313 -12.80 8.55 20.04
C PRO A 313 -13.48 8.69 18.67
N SER A 314 -14.71 8.17 18.59
CA SER A 314 -15.58 8.22 17.41
C SER A 314 -15.18 7.36 16.21
N ASN A 315 -14.13 6.53 16.29
CA ASN A 315 -13.74 5.65 15.18
C ASN A 315 -12.90 4.44 15.63
N GLN A 316 -12.60 3.53 14.71
CA GLN A 316 -11.77 2.35 14.93
C GLN A 316 -11.11 1.91 13.63
N VAL A 317 -10.18 0.97 13.72
CA VAL A 317 -9.64 0.29 12.54
C VAL A 317 -10.75 -0.43 11.76
N ASN A 318 -10.61 -0.47 10.43
CA ASN A 318 -11.59 -1.12 9.56
C ASN A 318 -11.62 -2.64 9.80
N VAL A 319 -12.81 -3.18 10.03
CA VAL A 319 -13.04 -4.61 10.16
C VAL A 319 -13.50 -5.15 8.81
N ARG A 320 -12.77 -6.12 8.27
CA ARG A 320 -13.08 -6.72 6.96
C ARG A 320 -14.41 -7.48 7.02
N ALA A 321 -15.16 -7.45 5.92
CA ALA A 321 -16.44 -8.14 5.80
C ALA A 321 -16.26 -9.67 5.67
N ASP A 322 -15.23 -10.11 4.94
CA ASP A 322 -14.93 -11.52 4.67
C ASP A 322 -14.07 -12.12 5.80
N LYS A 323 -14.75 -12.68 6.81
CA LYS A 323 -14.09 -13.21 8.02
C LYS A 323 -13.50 -14.62 7.87
N VAL A 324 -13.68 -15.26 6.71
CA VAL A 324 -13.22 -16.63 6.43
C VAL A 324 -11.88 -16.57 5.72
N LEU A 325 -10.83 -17.05 6.39
CA LEU A 325 -9.47 -17.10 5.85
C LEU A 325 -9.22 -18.34 5.01
N SER A 326 -8.42 -18.17 3.96
CA SER A 326 -7.93 -19.16 3.01
C SER A 326 -6.63 -18.69 2.36
N ASP A 327 -6.01 -19.55 1.55
CA ASP A 327 -4.83 -19.18 0.75
C ASP A 327 -5.13 -18.18 -0.39
N GLN A 328 -6.40 -17.87 -0.63
CA GLN A 328 -6.88 -16.85 -1.58
C GLN A 328 -7.38 -15.59 -0.87
N THR A 329 -7.17 -15.47 0.44
CA THR A 329 -7.62 -14.30 1.20
C THR A 329 -6.92 -13.06 0.68
N SER A 330 -7.72 -12.10 0.21
CA SER A 330 -7.19 -10.83 -0.28
C SER A 330 -6.54 -10.03 0.85
N TYR A 331 -5.45 -9.35 0.51
CA TYR A 331 -4.87 -8.27 1.32
C TYR A 331 -5.73 -7.01 1.27
N THR A 332 -6.75 -6.95 0.43
CA THR A 332 -7.67 -5.80 0.32
C THR A 332 -8.86 -5.93 1.28
N GLY A 333 -9.54 -4.81 1.55
CA GLY A 333 -10.82 -4.80 2.27
C GLY A 333 -10.74 -4.85 3.80
N GLY A 334 -9.53 -4.88 4.38
CA GLY A 334 -9.29 -4.79 5.82
C GLY A 334 -8.38 -5.91 6.36
N GLN A 335 -7.63 -5.59 7.41
CA GLN A 335 -6.69 -6.51 8.07
C GLN A 335 -7.19 -7.02 9.43
N VAL A 336 -8.36 -6.57 9.88
CA VAL A 336 -8.96 -6.97 11.16
C VAL A 336 -10.22 -7.78 10.91
N LEU A 337 -10.34 -8.93 11.58
CA LEU A 337 -11.48 -9.84 11.52
C LEU A 337 -12.54 -9.52 12.56
N ASP A 338 -12.12 -9.08 13.74
CA ASP A 338 -13.01 -8.82 14.87
C ASP A 338 -12.36 -7.91 15.92
N ILE A 339 -13.19 -7.12 16.60
CA ILE A 339 -12.79 -6.27 17.73
C ILE A 339 -13.76 -6.54 18.87
N ASP A 340 -13.29 -7.22 19.91
CA ASP A 340 -14.06 -7.52 21.11
C ASP A 340 -13.61 -6.61 22.25
N THR A 341 -14.34 -5.52 22.46
CA THR A 341 -14.05 -4.54 23.52
C THR A 341 -14.47 -5.01 24.92
N ASN A 342 -15.26 -6.08 25.03
CA ASN A 342 -15.63 -6.66 26.32
C ASN A 342 -14.51 -7.55 26.84
N ASN A 343 -13.96 -8.41 25.98
CA ASN A 343 -12.84 -9.29 26.30
C ASN A 343 -11.48 -8.64 26.07
N MET A 344 -11.46 -7.41 25.54
CA MET A 344 -10.24 -6.67 25.19
C MET A 344 -9.33 -7.45 24.24
N ILE A 345 -9.89 -8.07 23.20
CA ILE A 345 -9.16 -8.80 22.17
C ILE A 345 -9.46 -8.21 20.79
N VAL A 346 -8.43 -8.00 19.99
CA VAL A 346 -8.56 -7.76 18.54
C VAL A 346 -8.06 -8.98 17.78
N THR A 347 -8.77 -9.38 16.72
CA THR A 347 -8.38 -10.49 15.87
C THR A 347 -7.93 -9.97 14.51
N PHE A 348 -6.66 -10.13 14.17
CA PHE A 348 -6.06 -9.74 12.89
C PHE A 348 -5.96 -10.91 11.91
N VAL A 349 -5.83 -10.56 10.63
CA VAL A 349 -5.29 -11.44 9.60
C VAL A 349 -3.77 -11.47 9.75
N GLY A 350 -3.21 -12.63 10.04
CA GLY A 350 -1.77 -12.87 10.03
C GLY A 350 -1.34 -13.43 8.69
N HIS A 351 -0.36 -12.80 8.05
CA HIS A 351 0.18 -13.18 6.76
C HIS A 351 1.46 -13.96 6.93
N ARG A 352 1.54 -15.13 6.29
CA ARG A 352 2.79 -15.89 6.24
C ARG A 352 3.84 -15.13 5.42
N GLY A 353 5.08 -15.15 5.89
CA GLY A 353 6.24 -14.68 5.17
C GLY A 353 7.47 -15.52 5.47
N TRP A 354 8.58 -15.12 4.88
CA TRP A 354 9.89 -15.68 5.12
C TRP A 354 10.77 -14.69 5.88
N GLY A 355 11.36 -15.17 6.96
CA GLY A 355 12.36 -14.45 7.74
C GLY A 355 13.65 -14.24 6.95
N SER A 356 14.51 -13.35 7.46
CA SER A 356 15.81 -13.03 6.85
C SER A 356 16.70 -14.27 6.66
N ASN A 357 16.47 -15.33 7.44
CA ASN A 357 17.20 -16.60 7.43
C ASN A 357 16.40 -17.79 6.85
N GLY A 358 15.22 -17.57 6.28
CA GLY A 358 14.38 -18.63 5.70
C GLY A 358 13.40 -19.29 6.67
N GLN A 359 13.36 -18.87 7.94
CA GLN A 359 12.32 -19.33 8.86
C GLN A 359 10.95 -18.80 8.44
N THR A 360 9.89 -19.58 8.70
CA THR A 360 8.53 -19.09 8.52
C THR A 360 8.22 -18.05 9.60
N ILE A 361 7.70 -16.90 9.19
CA ILE A 361 7.22 -15.83 10.06
C ILE A 361 5.75 -15.55 9.75
N TYR A 362 5.07 -14.91 10.70
CA TYR A 362 3.77 -14.29 10.47
C TYR A 362 3.86 -12.82 10.82
N TYR A 363 3.17 -11.97 10.08
CA TYR A 363 3.07 -10.56 10.38
C TYR A 363 1.64 -10.06 10.17
N ILE A 364 1.25 -9.05 10.93
CA ILE A 364 0.00 -8.32 10.72
C ILE A 364 0.31 -6.98 10.06
N VAL A 365 -0.70 -6.26 9.56
CA VAL A 365 -0.54 -4.89 9.06
C VAL A 365 -1.58 -4.00 9.72
N THR A 366 -1.15 -2.92 10.37
CA THR A 366 -2.03 -2.08 11.22
C THR A 366 -2.29 -0.71 10.59
N SER A 367 -1.31 -0.16 9.88
CA SER A 367 -1.36 1.19 9.32
C SER A 367 -0.28 1.39 8.25
N GLY A 368 -0.40 2.42 7.43
CA GLY A 368 0.61 2.71 6.43
C GLY A 368 0.41 3.98 5.63
N THR A 369 1.36 4.23 4.74
CA THR A 369 1.39 5.31 3.75
C THR A 369 2.01 4.74 2.47
N PRO A 370 1.64 5.18 1.25
CA PRO A 370 0.72 6.26 0.91
C PRO A 370 -0.76 5.87 1.04
N GLN A 371 -1.65 6.86 0.91
CA GLN A 371 -3.08 6.70 1.13
C GLN A 371 -3.71 5.63 0.22
N GLY A 372 -3.40 5.60 -1.07
CA GLY A 372 -3.99 4.64 -2.02
C GLY A 372 -3.84 3.17 -1.57
N PRO A 373 -2.61 2.68 -1.33
CA PRO A 373 -2.41 1.34 -0.78
C PRO A 373 -3.04 1.14 0.61
N ALA A 374 -3.03 2.16 1.48
CA ALA A 374 -3.65 2.06 2.80
C ALA A 374 -5.17 1.85 2.70
N ASP A 375 -5.85 2.63 1.85
CA ASP A 375 -7.29 2.54 1.59
C ASP A 375 -7.63 1.17 0.96
N MET A 376 -6.82 0.72 -0.01
CA MET A 376 -6.99 -0.58 -0.65
C MET A 376 -6.89 -1.75 0.35
N MET A 377 -5.89 -1.71 1.24
CA MET A 377 -5.71 -2.72 2.28
C MET A 377 -6.73 -2.62 3.42
N GLY A 378 -7.48 -1.52 3.48
CA GLY A 378 -8.37 -1.20 4.59
C GLY A 378 -7.62 -1.02 5.90
N ILE A 379 -6.44 -0.42 5.88
CA ILE A 379 -5.63 -0.08 7.06
C ILE A 379 -5.66 1.43 7.32
N GLN A 380 -5.29 1.83 8.53
CA GLN A 380 -5.26 3.24 8.89
C GLN A 380 -4.20 4.00 8.08
N TYR A 381 -4.62 5.00 7.28
CA TYR A 381 -3.69 5.92 6.63
C TYR A 381 -2.93 6.74 7.69
N THR A 382 -1.61 6.59 7.72
CA THR A 382 -0.71 7.21 8.71
C THR A 382 0.47 7.85 8.00
N PRO A 383 0.34 9.09 7.49
CA PRO A 383 1.39 9.71 6.68
C PRO A 383 2.72 9.90 7.43
N ALA A 384 2.68 10.19 8.72
CA ALA A 384 3.89 10.45 9.51
C ALA A 384 4.77 9.21 9.76
N ILE A 385 4.28 8.00 9.44
CA ILE A 385 5.09 6.78 9.52
C ILE A 385 6.31 6.82 8.58
N VAL A 386 6.26 7.64 7.52
CA VAL A 386 7.40 7.88 6.62
C VAL A 386 8.62 8.44 7.36
N ASN A 387 8.43 9.11 8.49
CA ASN A 387 9.53 9.62 9.31
C ASN A 387 10.37 8.47 9.92
N ALA A 388 9.87 7.24 9.95
CA ALA A 388 10.60 6.05 10.37
C ALA A 388 11.28 5.29 9.21
N ALA A 389 11.15 5.76 7.96
CA ALA A 389 11.62 5.05 6.76
C ALA A 389 13.11 4.70 6.80
N SER A 390 13.96 5.57 7.37
CA SER A 390 15.40 5.34 7.48
C SER A 390 15.78 4.15 8.37
N SER A 391 14.88 3.74 9.26
CA SER A 391 15.07 2.60 10.17
C SER A 391 14.14 1.44 9.81
N ALA A 392 13.38 1.54 8.71
CA ALA A 392 12.47 0.50 8.27
C ALA A 392 13.24 -0.70 7.70
N ARG A 393 12.75 -1.91 7.99
CA ARG A 393 13.26 -3.13 7.34
C ARG A 393 12.62 -3.29 5.97
N ASP A 394 13.31 -3.91 5.03
CA ASP A 394 12.68 -4.28 3.77
C ASP A 394 11.72 -5.44 3.98
N LEU A 395 10.55 -5.32 3.37
CA LEU A 395 9.63 -6.43 3.13
C LEU A 395 9.47 -6.57 1.61
N TYR A 396 10.11 -7.60 1.07
CA TYR A 396 10.14 -7.88 -0.34
C TYR A 396 8.89 -8.64 -0.76
N HIS A 397 8.20 -8.15 -1.78
CA HIS A 397 7.04 -8.80 -2.39
C HIS A 397 7.28 -9.10 -3.86
N PHE A 398 6.84 -10.27 -4.32
CA PHE A 398 6.96 -10.68 -5.71
C PHE A 398 5.83 -10.11 -6.55
N THR A 399 6.17 -9.55 -7.72
CA THR A 399 5.22 -9.01 -8.71
C THR A 399 4.97 -9.96 -9.88
N ASN A 400 5.79 -11.01 -10.00
CA ASN A 400 5.65 -12.09 -10.97
C ASN A 400 6.35 -13.38 -10.46
N GLY A 401 6.35 -14.43 -11.28
CA GLY A 401 6.94 -15.73 -10.94
C GLY A 401 5.88 -16.72 -10.45
N PHE A 402 6.20 -17.49 -9.41
CA PHE A 402 5.26 -18.48 -8.85
C PHE A 402 4.04 -17.80 -8.25
N LYS A 403 2.85 -18.30 -8.63
CA LYS A 403 1.59 -17.86 -8.01
C LYS A 403 1.53 -18.36 -6.56
N GLY A 404 1.05 -17.52 -5.65
CA GLY A 404 1.01 -17.82 -4.22
C GLY A 404 0.15 -16.83 -3.45
N ALA A 405 0.22 -16.89 -2.11
CA ALA A 405 -0.58 -16.09 -1.21
C ALA A 405 0.06 -14.74 -0.84
N GLY A 406 1.12 -14.31 -1.55
CA GLY A 406 1.73 -12.99 -1.35
C GLY A 406 0.81 -11.85 -1.81
N LEU A 407 1.13 -10.63 -1.35
CA LEU A 407 0.37 -9.40 -1.60
C LEU A 407 -0.12 -9.21 -3.05
N PHE A 408 0.70 -9.56 -4.05
CA PHE A 408 0.37 -9.41 -5.47
C PHE A 408 -0.04 -10.72 -6.17
N GLY A 409 -0.40 -11.75 -5.41
CA GLY A 409 -0.81 -13.06 -5.94
C GLY A 409 0.35 -13.98 -6.34
N TYR A 410 1.56 -13.66 -5.89
CA TYR A 410 2.77 -14.46 -6.12
C TYR A 410 3.32 -15.00 -4.80
N GLN A 411 4.55 -15.51 -4.80
CA GLN A 411 5.22 -16.00 -3.61
C GLN A 411 5.09 -15.04 -2.41
N GLU A 412 4.93 -15.60 -1.22
CA GLU A 412 4.95 -14.88 0.04
C GLU A 412 6.22 -14.04 0.21
N GLY A 413 6.07 -12.91 0.90
CA GLY A 413 7.14 -11.94 1.03
C GLY A 413 8.29 -12.40 1.91
N ILE A 414 9.46 -11.80 1.72
CA ILE A 414 10.69 -12.07 2.47
C ILE A 414 11.09 -10.79 3.20
N THR A 415 11.44 -10.87 4.48
CA THR A 415 11.88 -9.69 5.25
C THR A 415 13.39 -9.64 5.44
N SER A 416 13.97 -8.44 5.44
CA SER A 416 15.42 -8.27 5.64
C SER A 416 15.89 -8.40 7.09
N SER A 417 14.98 -8.32 8.07
CA SER A 417 15.27 -8.58 9.48
C SER A 417 14.07 -9.17 10.20
N GLN A 418 14.31 -9.95 11.26
CA GLN A 418 13.29 -10.63 12.04
C GLN A 418 13.56 -10.55 13.55
N PRO A 419 12.58 -10.84 14.43
CA PRO A 419 12.83 -10.88 15.87
C PRO A 419 14.06 -11.73 16.22
N GLY A 420 14.93 -11.17 17.05
CA GLY A 420 16.25 -11.73 17.36
C GLY A 420 17.41 -11.00 16.66
N ASP A 421 17.14 -10.34 15.52
CA ASP A 421 18.13 -9.51 14.84
C ASP A 421 18.28 -8.15 15.53
N SER A 422 19.50 -7.62 15.60
CA SER A 422 19.77 -6.30 16.19
C SER A 422 19.17 -5.14 15.38
N THR A 423 18.86 -5.37 14.11
CA THR A 423 18.26 -4.40 13.19
C THR A 423 16.74 -4.55 13.08
N TYR A 424 16.13 -5.46 13.83
CA TYR A 424 14.69 -5.68 13.75
C TYR A 424 13.90 -4.47 14.25
N THR A 425 12.88 -4.14 13.47
CA THR A 425 11.90 -3.08 13.68
C THR A 425 10.56 -3.56 13.12
N PRO A 426 9.40 -3.19 13.70
CA PRO A 426 8.09 -3.50 13.15
C PRO A 426 7.72 -2.65 11.92
N ILE A 427 8.52 -1.64 11.55
CA ILE A 427 8.25 -0.80 10.38
C ILE A 427 8.85 -1.43 9.11
N CYS A 428 8.02 -1.63 8.08
CA CYS A 428 8.45 -2.14 6.79
C CYS A 428 8.49 -1.03 5.76
N LYS A 429 9.55 -1.06 4.94
CA LYS A 429 9.58 -0.47 3.61
C LYS A 429 9.25 -1.56 2.60
N ILE A 430 8.27 -1.31 1.75
CA ILE A 430 7.87 -2.28 0.73
C ILE A 430 8.86 -2.22 -0.43
N SER A 431 9.42 -3.37 -0.78
CA SER A 431 10.30 -3.56 -1.92
C SER A 431 9.71 -4.60 -2.87
N LEU A 432 9.81 -4.38 -4.18
CA LEU A 432 9.24 -5.23 -5.21
C LEU A 432 10.33 -6.07 -5.88
N ILE A 433 10.09 -7.38 -5.96
CA ILE A 433 10.92 -8.32 -6.71
C ILE A 433 10.19 -8.68 -8.00
N THR A 434 10.87 -8.47 -9.12
CA THR A 434 10.39 -8.86 -10.45
C THR A 434 11.44 -9.75 -11.11
N TRP A 435 11.08 -10.99 -11.43
CA TRP A 435 11.85 -11.87 -12.31
C TRP A 435 11.93 -11.26 -13.71
N LYS A 436 13.13 -11.14 -14.27
CA LYS A 436 13.31 -10.65 -15.64
C LYS A 436 12.85 -11.66 -16.68
N ASP A 437 12.96 -12.94 -16.35
CA ASP A 437 12.45 -14.07 -17.11
C ASP A 437 11.78 -15.05 -16.15
N THR A 438 10.47 -15.20 -16.27
CA THR A 438 9.66 -16.03 -15.36
C THR A 438 9.91 -17.52 -15.54
N THR A 439 10.50 -17.96 -16.66
CA THR A 439 10.88 -19.37 -16.87
C THR A 439 12.03 -19.82 -15.95
N ASN A 440 12.84 -18.86 -15.47
CA ASN A 440 13.92 -19.09 -14.52
C ASN A 440 13.50 -18.86 -13.07
N ALA A 441 12.22 -18.54 -12.83
CA ALA A 441 11.75 -18.31 -11.48
C ALA A 441 11.99 -19.56 -10.63
N LYS A 442 12.44 -19.35 -9.39
CA LYS A 442 12.49 -20.35 -8.32
C LYS A 442 12.01 -19.73 -7.02
N ILE A 443 11.71 -20.57 -6.02
CA ILE A 443 11.40 -20.07 -4.69
C ILE A 443 12.65 -19.45 -4.09
N LEU A 444 12.51 -18.22 -3.59
CA LEU A 444 13.54 -17.56 -2.78
C LEU A 444 13.05 -17.58 -1.34
N GLU A 445 13.83 -18.11 -0.42
CA GLU A 445 13.39 -18.31 0.96
C GLU A 445 14.00 -17.26 1.89
N ASN A 446 15.11 -16.64 1.51
CA ASN A 446 15.86 -15.75 2.39
C ASN A 446 16.60 -14.64 1.63
N ILE A 447 17.25 -13.74 2.36
CA ILE A 447 17.96 -12.60 1.77
C ILE A 447 19.14 -13.02 0.89
N LYS A 448 19.83 -14.13 1.22
CA LYS A 448 20.95 -14.61 0.39
C LYS A 448 20.47 -15.07 -0.98
N ASP A 449 19.26 -15.63 -1.07
CA ASP A 449 18.66 -16.02 -2.34
C ASP A 449 18.34 -14.77 -3.19
N ILE A 450 17.76 -13.73 -2.58
CA ILE A 450 17.50 -12.45 -3.25
C ILE A 450 18.81 -11.83 -3.74
N ASP A 451 19.83 -11.76 -2.88
CA ASP A 451 21.13 -11.19 -3.24
C ASP A 451 21.80 -11.97 -4.37
N SER A 452 21.76 -13.31 -4.31
CA SER A 452 22.28 -14.18 -5.37
C SER A 452 21.60 -13.93 -6.71
N GLU A 453 20.26 -13.91 -6.75
CA GLU A 453 19.52 -13.69 -7.99
C GLU A 453 19.65 -12.25 -8.51
N LYS A 454 19.79 -11.27 -7.61
CA LYS A 454 20.06 -9.88 -7.96
C LYS A 454 21.45 -9.73 -8.57
N SER A 455 22.48 -10.33 -7.97
CA SER A 455 23.85 -10.36 -8.49
C SER A 455 23.95 -11.08 -9.83
N ALA A 456 23.20 -12.17 -10.00
CA ALA A 456 23.08 -12.87 -11.28
C ALA A 456 22.26 -12.11 -12.34
N SER A 457 21.70 -10.94 -11.98
CA SER A 457 20.83 -10.15 -12.86
C SER A 457 19.56 -10.89 -13.30
N ASN A 458 19.08 -11.89 -12.55
CA ASN A 458 17.86 -12.64 -12.85
C ASN A 458 16.60 -11.93 -12.33
N ILE A 459 16.72 -11.18 -11.24
CA ILE A 459 15.64 -10.36 -10.68
C ILE A 459 15.99 -8.88 -10.72
N LYS A 460 14.94 -8.05 -10.70
CA LYS A 460 14.98 -6.61 -10.43
C LYS A 460 14.36 -6.40 -9.05
N VAL A 461 15.03 -5.59 -8.22
CA VAL A 461 14.54 -5.20 -6.89
C VAL A 461 14.40 -3.68 -6.87
N GLU A 462 13.21 -3.19 -6.56
CA GLU A 462 12.88 -1.77 -6.53
C GLU A 462 12.10 -1.40 -5.28
N GLU A 463 12.31 -0.20 -4.76
CA GLU A 463 11.48 0.30 -3.66
C GLU A 463 10.09 0.65 -4.21
N ALA A 464 9.04 0.21 -3.52
CA ALA A 464 7.69 0.58 -3.90
C ALA A 464 7.41 2.02 -3.49
N SER A 465 6.88 2.81 -4.42
CA SER A 465 6.40 4.16 -4.16
C SER A 465 5.13 4.45 -4.97
N VAL A 466 4.31 5.38 -4.48
CA VAL A 466 3.17 5.92 -5.23
C VAL A 466 3.30 7.43 -5.27
N LEU A 467 3.37 8.01 -6.48
CA LEU A 467 3.60 9.45 -6.69
C LEU A 467 4.85 9.95 -5.95
N SER A 468 5.95 9.17 -6.01
CA SER A 468 7.22 9.46 -5.33
C SER A 468 7.12 9.53 -3.80
N LYS A 469 6.09 8.92 -3.21
CA LYS A 469 5.97 8.70 -1.77
C LYS A 469 6.31 7.26 -1.44
N ASP A 470 7.25 7.08 -0.53
CA ASP A 470 7.70 5.77 -0.05
C ASP A 470 6.53 4.97 0.51
N TYR A 471 6.46 3.69 0.13
CA TYR A 471 5.48 2.76 0.66
C TYR A 471 6.01 2.16 1.96
N ILE A 472 5.54 2.73 3.08
CA ILE A 472 5.92 2.35 4.44
C ILE A 472 4.68 1.87 5.20
N ILE A 473 4.79 0.73 5.87
CA ILE A 473 3.71 0.16 6.68
C ILE A 473 4.20 -0.22 8.08
N ASP A 474 3.30 -0.18 9.05
CA ASP A 474 3.49 -0.83 10.35
C ASP A 474 3.04 -2.29 10.21
N CYS A 475 4.02 -3.20 10.31
CA CYS A 475 3.92 -4.60 9.90
C CYS A 475 4.63 -5.52 10.92
N PRO A 476 4.27 -5.48 12.21
CA PRO A 476 4.99 -6.22 13.23
C PRO A 476 4.92 -7.74 12.97
N ILE A 477 6.05 -8.41 13.17
CA ILE A 477 6.10 -9.88 13.15
C ILE A 477 5.50 -10.37 14.48
N ILE A 478 4.65 -11.39 14.39
CA ILE A 478 3.97 -11.98 15.53
C ILE A 478 4.42 -13.43 15.71
N GLU A 479 4.49 -13.87 16.96
CA GLU A 479 4.76 -15.26 17.28
C GLU A 479 3.58 -16.14 16.84
N ASN A 480 3.90 -17.27 16.21
CA ASN A 480 2.89 -18.24 15.79
C ASN A 480 2.17 -18.76 17.05
N PRO A 481 0.83 -18.62 17.15
CA PRO A 481 0.07 -19.08 18.32
C PRO A 481 0.12 -20.60 18.51
#